data_AF-A0A6L7QJ47-F1
#
_entry.id   AF-A0A6L7QJ47-F1
#
_cell.length_a   1.000
_cell.length_b   1.000
_cell.length_c   1.000
_cell.angle_alpha   90.00
_cell.angle_beta   90.00
_cell.angle_gamma   90.00
#
_symmetry.space_group_name_H-M   'P 1'
#
loop_
_entity.id
_entity.type
_entity.pdbx_description
1 polymer ?
#
loop_
_entity_poly.entity_id
_entity_poly.type
_entity_poly.pdbx_seq_one_letter_code
_entity_poly.pdbx_strand_id
1 'polypeptide(L)' 'MKIAILTDVHGNLPALQVALRAIRQEGADAIFHTGDAIGIGPFPAECLELLLSTPGVNLICGNHDA' A
#
# COMPACT_ATOMS: atom_id res chain seq x y z
N MET A 1 -0.66 -3.04 -20.45
CA MET A 1 -1.28 -2.53 -19.20
C MET A 1 -1.08 -3.57 -18.13
N LYS A 2 -0.27 -3.27 -17.11
CA LYS A 2 0.08 -4.14 -15.98
C LYS A 2 -0.43 -3.50 -14.69
N ILE A 3 -1.15 -4.27 -13.90
CA ILE A 3 -1.76 -3.80 -12.64
C ILE A 3 -1.14 -4.58 -11.49
N ALA A 4 -0.75 -3.87 -10.44
CA ALA A 4 -0.36 -4.48 -9.16
C ALA A 4 -1.50 -4.40 -8.15
N ILE A 5 -1.73 -5.50 -7.44
CA ILE A 5 -2.68 -5.55 -6.31
C ILE A 5 -1.84 -5.70 -5.04
N LEU A 6 -2.10 -4.83 -4.06
CA LEU A 6 -1.47 -4.81 -2.75
C LEU A 6 -2.58 -4.86 -1.68
N THR A 7 -2.37 -5.56 -0.57
CA THR A 7 -3.40 -5.75 0.46
C THR A 7 -2.77 -5.90 1.84
N ASP A 8 -3.53 -5.61 2.88
CA ASP A 8 -3.25 -5.96 4.28
C ASP A 8 -1.85 -5.54 4.76
N VAL A 9 -1.49 -4.27 4.51
CA VAL A 9 -0.20 -3.72 4.96
C VAL A 9 -0.13 -3.65 6.49
N HIS A 10 -1.25 -3.36 7.16
CA HIS A 10 -1.37 -3.36 8.62
C HIS A 10 -0.20 -2.65 9.32
N GLY A 11 0.09 -1.41 8.94
CA GLY A 11 1.15 -0.61 9.58
C GLY A 11 2.57 -1.19 9.47
N ASN A 12 2.81 -2.13 8.55
CA ASN A 12 4.13 -2.72 8.31
C ASN A 12 4.92 -1.91 7.27
N LEU A 13 5.46 -0.78 7.69
CA LEU A 13 6.19 0.14 6.81
C LEU A 13 7.38 -0.52 6.08
N PRO A 14 8.25 -1.33 6.73
CA PRO A 14 9.34 -1.99 6.02
C PRO A 14 8.86 -2.92 4.89
N ALA A 15 7.80 -3.69 5.11
CA ALA A 15 7.24 -4.57 4.08
C ALA A 15 6.63 -3.76 2.93
N LEU A 16 5.89 -2.69 3.24
CA LEU A 16 5.29 -1.81 2.24
C LEU A 16 6.37 -1.18 1.33
N GLN A 17 7.46 -0.67 1.90
CA GLN A 17 8.56 -0.08 1.14
C GLN A 17 9.20 -1.08 0.15
N VAL A 18 9.38 -2.34 0.58
CA VAL A 18 9.93 -3.40 -0.27
C VAL A 18 8.93 -3.76 -1.38
N ALA A 19 7.65 -3.90 -1.06
CA ALA A 19 6.60 -4.23 -2.02
C ALA A 19 6.46 -3.16 -3.11
N LEU A 20 6.37 -1.87 -2.73
CA LEU A 20 6.26 -0.77 -3.69
C LEU A 20 7.49 -0.66 -4.60
N ARG A 21 8.68 -0.94 -4.07
CA ARG A 21 9.91 -0.99 -4.88
C ARG A 21 9.84 -2.11 -5.92
N ALA A 22 9.39 -3.30 -5.52
CA ALA A 22 9.23 -4.43 -6.43
C ALA A 22 8.18 -4.13 -7.52
N ILE A 23 7.02 -3.59 -7.13
CA ILE A 23 5.96 -3.19 -8.06
C ILE A 23 6.47 -2.18 -9.09
N ARG A 24 7.26 -1.19 -8.66
CA ARG A 24 7.88 -0.21 -9.55
C ARG A 24 8.86 -0.86 -10.52
N GLN A 25 9.70 -1.79 -10.06
CA GLN A 25 10.65 -2.52 -10.91
C GLN A 25 9.95 -3.39 -11.96
N GLU A 26 8.80 -3.93 -11.60
CA GLU A 26 7.92 -4.70 -12.50
C GLU A 26 7.21 -3.84 -13.55
N GLY A 27 7.28 -2.50 -13.44
CA GLY A 27 6.70 -1.58 -14.42
C GLY A 27 5.17 -1.59 -14.42
N ALA A 28 4.54 -1.66 -13.25
CA ALA A 28 3.08 -1.55 -13.15
C ALA A 28 2.58 -0.15 -13.54
N ASP A 29 1.51 -0.09 -14.34
CA ASP A 29 0.86 1.15 -14.78
C ASP A 29 -0.10 1.71 -13.71
N ALA A 30 -0.64 0.83 -12.86
CA ALA A 30 -1.54 1.18 -11.76
C ALA A 30 -1.37 0.21 -10.58
N ILE A 31 -1.63 0.71 -9.38
CA ILE A 31 -1.60 -0.04 -8.13
C ILE A 31 -2.97 0.09 -7.46
N PHE A 32 -3.55 -1.01 -7.01
CA PHE A 32 -4.76 -1.01 -6.20
C PHE A 32 -4.45 -1.61 -4.83
N HIS A 33 -4.65 -0.81 -3.78
CA HIS A 33 -4.58 -1.25 -2.40
C HIS A 33 -5.98 -1.59 -1.89
N THR A 34 -6.21 -2.84 -1.48
CA THR A 34 -7.55 -3.35 -1.15
C THR A 34 -8.02 -3.08 0.29
N GLY A 35 -7.28 -2.23 1.02
CA GLY A 35 -7.61 -1.79 2.38
C GLY A 35 -6.73 -2.46 3.43
N ASP A 36 -7.02 -2.16 4.69
CA ASP A 36 -6.26 -2.60 5.86
C ASP A 36 -4.80 -2.12 5.78
N ALA A 37 -4.66 -0.83 5.47
CA ALA A 37 -3.37 -0.15 5.41
C ALA A 37 -2.81 0.13 6.81
N ILE A 38 -3.70 0.38 7.76
CA ILE A 38 -3.36 0.71 9.15
C ILE A 38 -3.72 -0.43 10.13
N GLY A 39 -3.43 -0.19 11.41
CA GLY A 39 -3.70 -1.14 12.49
C GLY A 39 -2.63 -2.24 12.62
N ILE A 40 -2.64 -2.96 13.74
CA ILE A 40 -1.71 -4.06 14.14
C ILE A 40 -0.23 -3.64 14.23
N GLY A 41 0.38 -3.22 13.14
CA GLY A 41 1.79 -2.83 13.06
C GLY A 41 2.08 -1.43 13.64
N PRO A 42 3.36 -1.14 13.92
CA PRO A 42 3.74 0.05 14.69
C PRO A 42 3.79 1.36 13.87
N PHE A 43 3.61 1.31 12.54
CA PHE A 43 3.77 2.47 11.65
C PHE A 43 2.50 2.81 10.84
N PRO A 44 1.32 2.97 11.46
CA PRO A 44 0.07 3.19 10.73
C PRO A 44 0.07 4.51 9.93
N ALA A 45 0.55 5.60 10.53
CA ALA A 45 0.55 6.92 9.89
C ALA A 45 1.50 6.96 8.69
N GLU A 46 2.71 6.42 8.86
CA GLU A 46 3.74 6.37 7.83
C GLU A 46 3.33 5.46 6.65
N CYS A 47 2.65 4.34 6.92
CA CYS A 47 2.10 3.50 5.87
C CYS A 47 1.04 4.23 5.04
N LEU A 48 0.11 4.92 5.70
CA LEU A 48 -0.94 5.67 5.02
C LEU A 48 -0.36 6.83 4.20
N GLU A 49 0.58 7.59 4.78
CA GLU A 49 1.27 8.68 4.09
C GLU A 49 2.04 8.18 2.85
N LEU A 50 2.76 7.06 2.98
CA LEU A 50 3.48 6.46 1.87
C LEU A 50 2.54 5.99 0.76
N LEU A 51 1.43 5.34 1.10
CA LEU A 51 0.43 4.89 0.12
C LEU A 51 -0.21 6.08 -0.61
N LEU A 52 -0.61 7.12 0.11
CA LEU A 52 -1.25 8.32 -0.46
C LEU A 52 -0.28 9.15 -1.32
N SER A 53 1.01 9.16 -1.00
CA SER A 53 2.03 9.89 -1.77
C SER A 53 2.59 9.09 -2.96
N THR A 54 2.32 7.79 -3.06
CA THR A 54 2.82 6.95 -4.15
C THR A 54 1.98 7.13 -5.42
N PRO A 55 2.58 7.56 -6.55
CA PRO A 55 1.84 7.77 -7.79
C PRO A 55 1.17 6.50 -8.32
N GLY A 56 -0.07 6.64 -8.78
CA GLY A 56 -0.82 5.53 -9.39
C GLY A 56 -1.42 4.53 -8.41
N VAL A 57 -1.28 4.76 -7.10
CA VAL A 57 -1.98 3.99 -6.07
C VAL A 57 -3.43 4.47 -5.95
N ASN A 58 -4.35 3.51 -5.99
CA ASN A 58 -5.76 3.69 -5.69
C ASN A 58 -6.08 2.89 -4.43
N LEU A 59 -6.65 3.53 -3.42
CA LEU A 59 -6.96 2.91 -2.14
C LEU A 59 -8.46 2.78 -1.94
N ILE A 60 -8.88 1.65 -1.41
CA ILE A 60 -10.20 1.49 -0.78
C ILE A 60 -10.03 1.33 0.73
N CYS A 61 -11.07 1.67 1.48
CA CYS A 61 -11.09 1.57 2.93
C CYS A 61 -11.36 0.11 3.34
N GLY A 62 -10.43 -0.50 4.07
CA GLY A 62 -10.62 -1.79 4.73
C GLY A 62 -11.32 -1.64 6.08
N ASN A 63 -11.68 -2.76 6.71
CA ASN A 63 -12.40 -2.71 7.99
C ASN A 63 -11.51 -2.25 9.16
N HIS A 64 -10.18 -2.35 9.04
CA HIS A 64 -9.25 -1.83 10.04
C HIS A 64 -8.89 -0.36 9.83
N ASP A 65 -9.32 0.26 8.73
CA ASP A 65 -9.05 1.67 8.39
C ASP A 65 -10.15 2.65 8.88
N ALA A 66 -11.26 2.13 9.41
CA ALA A 66 -12.48 2.87 9.78
C ALA A 66 -12.42 3.60 11.14
#